data_AF-A0A2E4D8L6-F1
#
_entry.id   AF-A0A2E4D8L6-F1
#
_cell.length_a   1.000
_cell.length_b   1.000
_cell.length_c   1.000
_cell.angle_alpha   90.00
_cell.angle_beta   90.00
_cell.angle_gamma   90.00
#
_symmetry.space_group_name_H-M   'P 1'
#
loop_
_entity.id
_entity.type
_entity.pdbx_description
1 polymer ?
#
loop_
_entity_poly.entity_id
_entity_poly.type
_entity_poly.pdbx_seq_one_letter_code
_entity_poly.pdbx_strand_id
1 'polypeptide(L)'
;MKKLNFDFDFSQFSHFWSHDQFKKFKKHLSIARLKSSRFSKRVYEHDWKGEAVKFESIYYVNKAFFYGASQDLPFKTLYLLGTLLSEKNVHEDVKYIVQNNVLKYKGIFLKLDDFDNQNQIRKILRTYQFEKINHLQAA
;
A
#
# COMPACT_ATOMS: atom_id res chain seq x y z
N MET A 1 -39.85 -65.50 -33.20
CA MET A 1 -39.22 -64.21 -32.85
C MET A 1 -38.13 -64.47 -31.82
N LYS A 2 -36.85 -64.29 -32.17
CA LYS A 2 -35.73 -64.44 -31.23
C LYS A 2 -35.66 -63.18 -30.37
N LYS A 3 -35.79 -63.33 -29.04
CA LYS A 3 -35.51 -62.24 -28.09
C LYS A 3 -34.00 -61.99 -28.10
N LEU A 4 -33.59 -60.84 -28.63
CA LEU A 4 -32.24 -60.30 -28.44
C LEU A 4 -32.16 -59.81 -26.99
N ASN A 5 -31.55 -60.60 -26.12
CA ASN A 5 -31.15 -60.13 -24.80
C ASN A 5 -30.00 -59.15 -25.00
N PHE A 6 -30.32 -57.86 -24.95
CA PHE A 6 -29.34 -56.80 -24.93
C PHE A 6 -28.93 -56.59 -23.47
N ASP A 7 -28.03 -57.44 -22.99
CA ASP A 7 -27.45 -57.30 -21.66
C ASP A 7 -26.45 -56.13 -21.72
N PHE A 8 -26.93 -54.94 -21.37
CA PHE A 8 -26.12 -53.73 -21.30
C PHE A 8 -25.20 -53.81 -20.08
N ASP A 9 -23.92 -54.12 -20.31
CA ASP A 9 -22.93 -54.31 -19.25
C ASP A 9 -22.47 -52.95 -18.68
N PHE A 10 -23.26 -52.41 -17.75
CA PHE A 10 -23.02 -51.14 -17.05
C PHE A 10 -21.66 -51.10 -16.31
N SER A 11 -21.09 -52.27 -16.03
CA SER A 11 -19.77 -52.39 -15.40
C SER A 11 -18.65 -51.91 -16.32
N GLN A 12 -18.70 -52.24 -17.62
CA GLN A 12 -17.69 -51.82 -18.59
C GLN A 12 -17.80 -50.32 -18.91
N PHE A 13 -19.01 -49.79 -19.00
CA PHE A 13 -19.25 -48.36 -19.22
C PHE A 13 -18.80 -47.51 -18.02
N SER A 14 -19.11 -47.95 -16.79
CA SER A 14 -18.67 -47.24 -15.57
C SER A 14 -17.15 -47.30 -15.39
N HIS A 15 -16.49 -48.40 -15.77
CA HIS A 15 -15.02 -48.48 -15.78
C HIS A 15 -14.38 -47.56 -16.84
N PHE A 16 -14.92 -47.48 -18.06
CA PHE A 16 -14.41 -46.55 -19.07
C PHE A 16 -14.64 -45.08 -18.68
N TRP A 17 -15.82 -44.76 -18.16
CA TRP A 17 -16.17 -43.40 -17.74
C TRP A 17 -15.34 -42.96 -16.53
N SER A 18 -15.21 -43.80 -15.50
CA SER A 18 -14.38 -43.51 -14.33
C SER A 18 -12.90 -43.37 -14.68
N HIS A 19 -12.39 -44.17 -15.62
CA HIS A 19 -11.00 -44.08 -16.07
C HIS A 19 -10.71 -42.78 -16.85
N ASP A 20 -11.63 -42.33 -17.71
CA ASP A 20 -11.49 -41.06 -18.43
C ASP A 20 -11.62 -39.84 -17.49
N GLN A 21 -12.55 -39.89 -16.54
CA GLN A 21 -12.68 -38.85 -15.50
C GLN A 21 -11.43 -38.77 -14.61
N PHE A 22 -10.84 -39.91 -14.25
CA PHE A 22 -9.60 -39.94 -13.46
C PHE A 22 -8.40 -39.36 -14.21
N LYS A 23 -8.29 -39.62 -15.53
CA LYS A 23 -7.26 -39.00 -16.39
C LYS A 23 -7.43 -37.48 -16.45
N LYS A 24 -8.66 -37.00 -16.65
CA LYS A 24 -8.98 -35.57 -16.63
C LYS A 24 -8.66 -34.93 -15.28
N PHE A 25 -9.07 -35.57 -14.18
CA PHE A 25 -8.77 -35.10 -12.82
C PHE A 25 -7.26 -34.98 -12.57
N LYS A 26 -6.47 -36.02 -12.89
CA LYS A 26 -5.00 -35.97 -12.78
C LYS A 26 -4.38 -34.81 -13.57
N LYS A 27 -4.87 -34.57 -14.80
CA LYS A 27 -4.41 -33.46 -15.64
C LYS A 27 -4.77 -32.09 -15.04
N HIS A 28 -5.97 -31.94 -14.47
CA HIS A 28 -6.35 -30.71 -13.77
C HIS A 28 -5.50 -30.48 -12.50
N LEU A 29 -5.20 -31.55 -11.75
CA LEU A 29 -4.37 -31.50 -10.55
C LEU A 29 -2.93 -31.13 -10.87
N SER A 30 -2.36 -31.65 -11.97
CA SER A 30 -1.01 -31.28 -12.41
C SER A 30 -0.94 -29.83 -12.88
N ILE A 31 -1.94 -29.35 -13.63
CA ILE A 31 -2.04 -27.94 -14.04
C ILE A 31 -2.21 -27.03 -12.82
N ALA A 32 -3.04 -27.41 -11.86
CA ALA A 32 -3.22 -26.67 -10.61
C ALA A 32 -1.91 -26.60 -9.81
N ARG A 33 -1.17 -27.71 -9.72
CA ARG A 33 0.15 -27.76 -9.08
C ARG A 33 1.20 -26.90 -9.79
N LEU A 34 1.20 -26.86 -11.12
CA LEU A 34 2.09 -25.99 -11.90
C LEU A 34 1.72 -24.51 -11.75
N LYS A 35 0.42 -24.19 -11.70
CA LYS A 35 -0.06 -22.82 -11.44
C LYS A 35 0.28 -22.38 -10.01
N SER A 36 0.11 -23.25 -9.02
CA SER A 36 0.48 -22.96 -7.64
C SER A 36 1.99 -22.81 -7.49
N SER A 37 2.81 -23.62 -8.18
CA SER A 37 4.28 -23.47 -8.16
C SER A 37 4.75 -22.17 -8.82
N ARG A 38 4.08 -21.73 -9.90
CA ARG A 38 4.37 -20.43 -10.54
C ARG A 38 3.92 -19.25 -9.68
N PHE A 39 2.80 -19.39 -8.97
CA PHE A 39 2.32 -18.39 -8.02
C PHE A 39 3.25 -18.31 -6.80
N SER A 40 3.61 -19.45 -6.20
CA SER A 40 4.52 -19.51 -5.06
C SER A 40 5.90 -18.98 -5.43
N LYS A 41 6.39 -19.31 -6.62
CA LYS A 41 7.66 -18.76 -7.15
C LYS A 41 7.58 -17.25 -7.30
N ARG A 42 6.49 -16.72 -7.88
CA ARG A 42 6.28 -15.26 -7.98
C ARG A 42 6.19 -14.59 -6.62
N VAL A 43 5.47 -15.16 -5.66
CA VAL A 43 5.37 -14.61 -4.29
C VAL A 43 6.73 -14.63 -3.58
N TYR A 44 7.52 -15.68 -3.78
CA TYR A 44 8.86 -15.79 -3.18
C TYR A 44 9.88 -14.84 -3.83
N GLU A 45 9.80 -14.66 -5.14
CA GLU A 45 10.64 -13.73 -5.91
C GLU A 45 10.19 -12.27 -5.79
N HIS A 46 9.04 -12.02 -5.14
CA HIS A 46 8.48 -10.69 -4.99
C HIS A 46 9.23 -9.88 -3.93
N ASP A 47 9.57 -8.63 -4.25
CA ASP A 47 10.26 -7.74 -3.33
C ASP A 47 9.27 -7.08 -2.35
N TRP A 48 8.80 -7.89 -1.40
CA TRP A 48 7.91 -7.45 -0.32
C TRP A 48 8.53 -6.34 0.53
N LYS A 49 9.87 -6.28 0.64
CA LYS A 49 10.55 -5.23 1.40
C LYS A 49 10.44 -3.89 0.69
N GLY A 50 10.72 -3.84 -0.61
CA GLY A 50 10.55 -2.64 -1.42
C GLY A 50 9.10 -2.16 -1.46
N GLU A 51 8.13 -3.08 -1.49
CA GLU A 51 6.71 -2.74 -1.41
C GLU A 51 6.28 -2.24 -0.04
N ALA A 52 6.74 -2.84 1.05
CA ALA A 52 6.44 -2.37 2.40
C ALA A 52 6.85 -0.90 2.58
N VAL A 53 8.04 -0.53 2.10
CA VAL A 53 8.52 0.87 2.11
C VAL A 53 7.63 1.79 1.28
N LYS A 54 7.15 1.33 0.11
CA LYS A 54 6.21 2.10 -0.72
C LYS A 54 4.87 2.29 -0.01
N PHE A 55 4.30 1.23 0.57
CA PHE A 55 3.04 1.29 1.31
C PHE A 55 3.14 2.22 2.51
N GLU A 56 4.24 2.15 3.26
CA GLU A 56 4.53 3.06 4.36
C GLU A 56 4.57 4.52 3.87
N SER A 57 5.26 4.77 2.75
CA SER A 57 5.34 6.12 2.19
C SER A 57 3.99 6.68 1.78
N ILE A 58 3.15 5.86 1.14
CA ILE A 58 1.79 6.23 0.73
C ILE A 58 0.91 6.46 1.96
N TYR A 59 1.02 5.61 2.99
CA TYR A 59 0.28 5.75 4.24
C TYR A 59 0.53 7.11 4.90
N TYR A 60 1.79 7.51 5.07
CA TYR A 60 2.10 8.79 5.70
C TYR A 60 1.73 9.99 4.81
N VAL A 61 1.91 9.89 3.51
CA VAL A 61 1.44 10.96 2.58
C VAL A 61 -0.07 11.14 2.68
N ASN A 62 -0.84 10.05 2.67
CA ASN A 62 -2.30 10.11 2.84
C ASN A 62 -2.69 10.66 4.21
N LYS A 63 -1.91 10.33 5.25
CA LYS A 63 -2.11 10.92 6.57
C LYS A 63 -1.91 12.43 6.52
N ALA A 64 -0.86 12.95 5.88
CA ALA A 64 -0.67 14.39 5.73
C ALA A 64 -1.87 15.05 5.03
N PHE A 65 -2.40 14.45 3.96
CA PHE A 65 -3.61 14.95 3.29
C PHE A 65 -4.84 14.93 4.18
N PHE A 66 -5.05 13.87 4.95
CA PHE A 66 -6.17 13.78 5.89
C PHE A 66 -6.16 14.93 6.92
N TYR A 67 -4.98 15.40 7.33
CA TYR A 67 -4.83 16.53 8.25
C TYR A 67 -4.87 17.91 7.55
N GLY A 68 -5.12 17.96 6.24
CA GLY A 68 -5.32 19.20 5.49
C GLY A 68 -4.10 19.72 4.73
N ALA A 69 -3.11 18.87 4.46
CA ALA A 69 -1.95 19.28 3.66
C ALA A 69 -2.35 19.65 2.22
N SER A 70 -1.71 20.68 1.65
CA SER A 70 -1.92 21.07 0.26
C SER A 70 -1.46 19.96 -0.70
N GLN A 71 -2.22 19.80 -1.80
CA GLN A 71 -1.92 18.83 -2.87
C GLN A 71 -0.66 19.20 -3.66
N ASP A 72 -0.29 20.48 -3.66
CA ASP A 72 0.86 20.99 -4.42
C ASP A 72 2.21 20.73 -3.71
N LEU A 73 2.17 20.19 -2.48
CA LEU A 73 3.38 19.91 -1.71
C LEU A 73 4.19 18.76 -2.32
N PRO A 74 5.53 18.88 -2.34
CA PRO A 74 6.37 17.78 -2.78
C PRO A 74 6.15 16.51 -1.95
N PHE A 75 6.11 15.35 -2.62
CA PHE A 75 5.89 14.05 -1.98
C PHE A 75 6.79 13.80 -0.77
N LYS A 76 8.08 14.17 -0.87
CA LYS A 76 9.04 13.99 0.23
C LYS A 76 8.70 14.84 1.46
N THR A 77 8.10 16.01 1.25
CA THR A 77 7.65 16.91 2.33
C THR A 77 6.35 16.37 2.94
N LEU A 78 5.40 15.92 2.11
CA LEU A 78 4.17 15.25 2.57
C LEU A 78 4.44 14.01 3.41
N TYR A 79 5.33 13.14 2.95
CA TYR A 79 5.75 11.95 3.70
C TYR A 79 6.26 12.34 5.09
N LEU A 80 7.12 13.37 5.14
CA LEU A 80 7.77 13.80 6.37
C LEU A 80 6.80 14.47 7.35
N LEU A 81 5.86 15.26 6.85
CA LEU A 81 4.76 15.79 7.66
C LEU A 81 3.90 14.65 8.19
N GLY A 82 3.57 13.65 7.36
CA GLY A 82 2.81 12.47 7.77
C GLY A 82 3.50 11.64 8.86
N THR A 83 4.82 11.45 8.77
CA THR A 83 5.59 10.78 9.82
C THR A 83 5.56 11.59 11.11
N LEU A 84 5.78 12.90 11.04
CA LEU A 84 5.77 13.80 12.20
C LEU A 84 4.38 13.87 12.87
N LEU A 85 3.30 13.82 12.10
CA LEU A 85 1.93 13.70 12.61
C LEU A 85 1.65 12.39 13.36
N SER A 86 2.57 11.43 13.31
CA SER A 86 2.50 10.18 14.08
C SER A 86 3.22 10.26 15.41
N GLU A 87 4.03 11.30 15.61
CA GLU A 87 4.77 11.53 16.84
C GLU A 87 3.97 12.36 17.82
N LYS A 88 3.74 11.84 19.03
CA LYS A 88 2.89 12.48 20.04
C LYS A 88 3.40 13.85 20.48
N ASN A 89 4.72 14.06 20.49
CA ASN A 89 5.33 15.25 21.07
C ASN A 89 5.18 16.51 20.20
N VAL A 90 5.10 16.34 18.89
CA VAL A 90 5.07 17.43 17.90
C VAL A 90 3.78 17.44 17.08
N HIS A 91 2.85 16.53 17.39
CA HIS A 91 1.62 16.34 16.64
C HIS A 91 0.84 17.64 16.41
N GLU A 92 0.58 18.40 17.48
CA GLU A 92 -0.22 19.63 17.40
C GLU A 92 0.49 20.74 16.61
N ASP A 93 1.80 20.91 16.81
CA ASP A 93 2.58 21.93 16.11
C ASP A 93 2.64 21.63 14.60
N VAL A 94 2.83 20.36 14.24
CA VAL A 94 2.90 19.91 12.85
C VAL A 94 1.53 19.97 12.20
N LYS A 95 0.46 19.61 12.92
CA LYS A 95 -0.92 19.77 12.46
C LYS A 95 -1.22 21.24 12.16
N TYR A 96 -0.78 22.16 13.01
CA TYR A 96 -0.91 23.59 12.74
C TYR A 96 -0.15 24.00 11.47
N ILE A 97 1.11 23.58 11.33
CA ILE A 97 1.94 23.85 10.16
C ILE A 97 1.26 23.35 8.87
N VAL A 98 0.69 22.16 8.91
CA VAL A 98 -0.06 21.55 7.80
C VAL A 98 -1.29 22.37 7.44
N GLN A 99 -2.11 22.73 8.43
CA GLN A 99 -3.35 23.46 8.21
C GLN A 99 -3.13 24.90 7.73
N ASN A 100 -2.07 25.55 8.18
CA ASN A 100 -1.75 26.93 7.81
C ASN A 100 -0.80 27.02 6.62
N ASN A 101 -0.30 25.89 6.12
CA ASN A 101 0.68 25.79 5.04
C ASN A 101 1.96 26.63 5.28
N VAL A 102 2.30 26.88 6.56
CA VAL A 102 3.39 27.77 6.96
C VAL A 102 4.15 27.18 8.13
N LEU A 103 5.48 27.26 8.05
CA LEU A 103 6.42 26.86 9.07
C LEU A 103 7.22 28.08 9.55
N LYS A 104 7.35 28.23 10.87
CA LYS A 104 8.16 29.29 11.48
C LYS A 104 9.53 28.76 11.89
N TYR A 105 10.59 29.44 11.49
CA TYR A 105 11.97 29.10 11.84
C TYR A 105 12.82 30.35 12.04
N LYS A 106 13.40 30.52 13.24
CA LYS A 106 14.23 31.67 13.61
C LYS A 106 13.55 33.01 13.30
N GLY A 107 12.27 33.13 13.63
CA GLY A 107 11.46 34.31 13.34
C GLY A 107 11.01 34.51 11.88
N ILE A 108 11.43 33.64 10.95
CA ILE A 108 11.02 33.70 9.53
C ILE A 108 9.86 32.74 9.28
N PHE A 109 8.87 33.19 8.53
CA PHE A 109 7.77 32.35 8.04
C PHE A 109 8.10 31.82 6.65
N LEU A 110 8.12 30.50 6.50
CA LEU A 110 8.35 29.79 5.26
C LEU A 110 7.05 29.09 4.85
N LYS A 111 6.58 29.32 3.62
CA LYS A 111 5.46 28.54 3.11
C LYS A 111 5.92 27.15 2.70
N LEU A 112 5.10 26.13 2.96
CA LEU A 112 5.48 24.75 2.66
C LEU A 112 5.48 24.44 1.16
N ASP A 113 4.78 25.23 0.34
CA ASP A 113 4.69 25.11 -1.13
C ASP A 113 5.81 25.86 -1.87
N ASP A 114 6.68 26.56 -1.15
CA ASP A 114 7.82 27.27 -1.73
C ASP A 114 8.87 26.27 -2.24
N PHE A 115 8.91 26.08 -3.56
CA PHE A 115 9.79 25.11 -4.23
C PHE A 115 11.27 25.45 -4.06
N ASP A 116 11.63 26.73 -4.00
CA ASP A 116 13.02 27.18 -3.89
C ASP A 116 13.61 26.83 -2.52
N ASN A 117 12.77 26.84 -1.48
CA ASN A 117 13.16 26.61 -0.09
C ASN A 117 12.91 25.18 0.42
N GLN A 118 12.49 24.23 -0.42
CA GLN A 118 12.14 22.85 0.00
C GLN A 118 13.26 22.10 0.72
N ASN A 119 14.52 22.34 0.34
CA ASN A 119 15.65 21.69 1.00
C ASN A 119 15.78 22.16 2.45
N GLN A 120 15.60 23.47 2.68
CA GLN A 120 15.64 24.06 3.99
C GLN A 120 14.42 23.65 4.82
N ILE A 121 13.21 23.70 4.25
CA ILE A 121 11.97 23.27 4.92
C ILE A 121 12.10 21.83 5.41
N ARG A 122 12.55 20.91 4.55
CA ARG A 122 12.76 19.50 4.93
C ARG A 122 13.83 19.33 6.00
N LYS A 123 14.90 20.13 5.96
CA LYS A 123 15.94 20.11 6.99
C LYS A 123 15.36 20.53 8.34
N ILE A 124 14.57 21.60 8.38
CA ILE A 124 13.96 22.12 9.62
C ILE A 124 12.96 21.10 10.20
N LEU A 125 12.11 20.51 9.35
CA LEU A 125 11.14 19.50 9.79
C LEU A 125 11.85 18.25 10.35
N ARG A 126 12.97 17.81 9.75
CA ARG A 126 13.76 16.67 10.25
C ARG A 126 14.45 16.93 11.58
N THR A 127 14.86 18.17 11.82
CA THR A 127 15.59 18.55 13.04
C THR A 127 14.69 19.08 14.14
N TYR A 128 13.36 19.13 13.92
CA TYR A 128 12.37 19.67 14.85
C TYR A 128 12.69 21.11 15.31
N GLN A 129 13.37 21.90 14.47
CA GLN A 129 13.78 23.26 14.83
C GLN A 129 12.71 24.32 14.55
N PHE A 130 11.51 23.92 14.16
CA PHE A 130 10.42 24.85 13.93
C PHE A 130 9.87 25.38 15.26
N GLU A 131 9.49 26.65 15.25
CA GLU A 131 8.94 27.33 16.43
C GLU A 131 7.45 27.05 16.57
N LYS A 132 6.99 26.92 17.82
CA LYS A 132 5.55 26.90 18.13
C LYS A 132 4.95 28.26 17.77
N ILE A 133 3.90 28.23 16.95
CA ILE A 133 3.15 29.44 16.62
C ILE A 133 2.10 29.62 17.72
N ASN A 134 2.42 30.42 18.73
CA ASN A 134 1.53 30.68 19.87
C ASN A 134 0.26 31.40 19.39
N HIS A 135 -0.91 30.85 19.72
CA HIS A 135 -2.25 31.36 19.37
C HIS A 135 -2.62 32.74 19.96
N LEU A 136 -1.74 33.41 20.70
CA LEU A 136 -2.08 34.56 21.56
C LEU A 136 -1.83 35.97 20.96
N GLN A 137 -1.69 36.10 19.64
CA GLN A 137 -1.51 37.42 18.99
C GLN A 137 -2.48 37.68 17.83
N ALA A 138 -3.68 37.11 17.89
CA ALA A 138 -4.80 37.55 17.08
C ALA A 138 -5.91 38.03 18.04
N ALA A 139 -5.71 39.21 18.61
CA ALA A 139 -6.71 40.01 19.30
C ALA A 139 -6.80 41.37 18.62
#